data_AF-A0A954GKC2-F1
#
_entry.id   AF-A0A954GKC2-F1
#
_cell.length_a   1.000
_cell.length_b   1.000
_cell.length_c   1.000
_cell.angle_alpha   90.00
_cell.angle_beta   90.00
_cell.angle_gamma   90.00
#
_symmetry.space_group_name_H-M   'P 1'
#
loop_
_entity.id
_entity.type
_entity.pdbx_description
1 polymer ?
#
loop_
_entity_poly.entity_id
_entity_poly.type
_entity_poly.pdbx_seq_one_letter_code
_entity_poly.pdbx_strand_id
1 'polypeptide(L)'
;MPFDWLRSLRNGLQFGSRRPAMQMLRRRRHARKHHACRPTEALESRVMLAGAIGEVTSFSKISDTVGNFTGTLDSTDHFGTSVTNLGDLDGDGIADLAVGAQYDDDGGGARGAIYVLLLNADGTVKSHQKISDTAGGFTASIVDGDRFGSSLTN
;
A
#
# COMPACT_ATOMS: atom_id res chain seq x y z
N MET A 1 52.41 18.83 -8.99
CA MET A 1 53.35 17.71 -9.15
C MET A 1 54.48 17.90 -8.14
N PRO A 2 55.17 16.84 -7.69
CA PRO A 2 54.68 15.62 -7.01
C PRO A 2 55.60 15.28 -5.81
N PHE A 3 55.40 14.18 -5.08
CA PHE A 3 56.50 13.25 -4.79
C PHE A 3 55.95 11.94 -4.21
N ASP A 4 55.90 10.98 -5.11
CA ASP A 4 55.73 9.55 -4.91
C ASP A 4 57.12 8.95 -4.71
N TRP A 5 57.32 8.01 -3.77
CA TRP A 5 58.46 7.08 -3.82
C TRP A 5 58.15 5.73 -3.12
N LEU A 6 58.03 4.74 -4.00
CA LEU A 6 58.02 3.28 -3.86
C LEU A 6 59.08 2.63 -2.95
N ARG A 7 58.74 1.44 -2.42
CA ARG A 7 59.39 0.11 -2.68
C ARG A 7 58.76 -1.01 -1.82
N SER A 8 58.82 -2.32 -2.10
CA SER A 8 59.31 -3.14 -3.23
C SER A 8 58.83 -4.59 -3.06
N LEU A 9 58.38 -5.16 -4.18
CA LEU A 9 58.35 -6.54 -4.68
C LEU A 9 59.15 -7.67 -3.99
N ARG A 10 58.59 -8.89 -4.12
CA ARG A 10 59.15 -10.18 -4.66
C ARG A 10 58.28 -11.35 -4.14
N ASN A 11 58.04 -12.51 -4.76
CA ASN A 11 58.37 -13.17 -6.03
C ASN A 11 57.54 -14.48 -6.06
N GLY A 12 57.32 -15.09 -7.23
CA GLY A 12 57.05 -16.53 -7.31
C GLY A 12 56.20 -17.01 -8.48
N LEU A 13 56.81 -17.17 -9.66
CA LEU A 13 56.28 -17.98 -10.76
C LEU A 13 56.45 -19.49 -10.46
N GLN A 14 55.45 -20.30 -10.81
CA GLN A 14 55.64 -21.71 -11.19
C GLN A 14 54.78 -22.05 -12.42
N PHE A 15 55.45 -22.58 -13.45
CA PHE A 15 54.89 -23.10 -14.70
C PHE A 15 54.70 -24.62 -14.59
N GLY A 16 53.64 -25.14 -15.22
CA GLY A 16 53.45 -26.56 -15.55
C GLY A 16 51.97 -26.96 -15.38
N SER A 17 51.37 -27.87 -16.13
CA SER A 17 51.62 -28.56 -17.39
C SER A 17 50.33 -29.36 -17.72
N ARG A 18 50.16 -29.82 -18.96
CA ARG A 18 49.28 -30.94 -19.40
C ARG A 18 47.79 -30.64 -19.65
N ARG A 19 47.39 -30.81 -20.92
CA ARG A 19 46.06 -31.32 -21.32
C ARG A 19 46.15 -32.86 -21.33
N PRO A 20 45.07 -33.61 -20.98
CA PRO A 20 44.21 -34.14 -22.05
C PRO A 20 42.72 -34.26 -21.68
N ALA A 21 41.95 -34.66 -22.70
CA ALA A 21 40.48 -34.66 -22.80
C ALA A 21 39.74 -35.73 -21.97
N MET A 22 38.50 -35.43 -21.59
CA MET A 22 37.46 -36.46 -21.41
C MET A 22 36.05 -35.88 -21.59
N GLN A 23 35.20 -36.66 -22.24
CA GLN A 23 33.87 -36.36 -22.77
C GLN A 23 32.77 -36.33 -21.69
N MET A 24 31.55 -35.99 -22.13
CA MET A 24 30.24 -36.08 -21.45
C MET A 24 30.02 -35.01 -20.37
N LEU A 25 28.88 -34.36 -20.20
CA LEU A 25 27.50 -34.65 -20.57
C LEU A 25 26.74 -33.32 -20.70
N ARG A 26 25.90 -33.19 -21.72
CA ARG A 26 24.92 -32.10 -21.86
C ARG A 26 24.09 -31.94 -20.59
N ARG A 27 24.06 -30.75 -20.00
CA ARG A 27 22.87 -30.21 -19.31
C ARG A 27 22.77 -28.71 -19.55
N ARG A 28 21.90 -28.33 -20.49
CA ARG A 28 21.39 -26.95 -20.60
C ARG A 28 20.65 -26.65 -19.30
N ARG A 29 21.24 -25.89 -18.39
CA ARG A 29 20.48 -25.32 -17.26
C ARG A 29 19.57 -24.26 -17.86
N HIS A 30 18.30 -24.64 -18.01
CA HIS A 30 17.20 -23.69 -18.20
C HIS A 30 17.28 -22.66 -17.09
N ALA A 31 17.54 -21.41 -17.46
CA ALA A 31 17.31 -20.27 -16.60
C ALA A 31 15.79 -20.17 -16.36
N ARG A 32 15.30 -20.80 -15.28
CA ARG A 32 14.01 -20.41 -14.71
C ARG A 32 14.25 -19.09 -13.99
N LYS A 33 13.96 -17.99 -14.67
CA LYS A 33 13.60 -16.74 -13.99
C LYS A 33 12.34 -17.05 -13.19
N HIS A 34 12.52 -17.43 -11.92
CA HIS A 34 11.43 -17.42 -10.98
C HIS A 34 11.02 -15.95 -10.86
N HIS A 35 9.85 -15.64 -11.42
CA HIS A 35 9.16 -14.40 -11.11
C HIS A 35 8.95 -14.39 -9.60
N ALA A 36 9.81 -13.65 -8.91
CA ALA A 36 9.60 -13.28 -7.54
C ALA A 36 8.32 -12.44 -7.53
N CYS A 37 7.22 -13.07 -7.11
CA CYS A 37 6.01 -12.37 -6.70
C CYS A 37 6.44 -11.51 -5.50
N ARG A 38 6.44 -10.18 -5.65
CA ARG A 38 6.67 -9.27 -4.54
C ARG A 38 5.42 -9.28 -3.66
N PRO A 39 5.50 -9.57 -2.36
CA PRO A 39 4.38 -9.38 -1.45
C PRO A 39 4.52 -7.99 -0.83
N THR A 40 3.57 -7.09 -1.10
CA THR A 40 3.18 -5.94 -0.26
C THR A 40 2.06 -5.18 -0.98
N GLU A 41 0.90 -5.83 -1.12
CA GLU A 41 -0.36 -5.12 -1.29
C GLU A 41 -1.20 -5.43 -0.05
N ALA A 42 -0.83 -4.73 1.03
CA ALA A 42 -1.66 -4.63 2.20
C ALA A 42 -2.54 -3.39 1.98
N LEU A 43 -3.85 -3.62 2.05
CA LEU A 43 -4.94 -2.64 2.20
C LEU A 43 -5.25 -1.79 0.96
N GLU A 44 -6.16 -2.27 0.13
CA GLU A 44 -6.67 -1.50 -1.00
C GLU A 44 -8.20 -1.49 -1.00
N SER A 45 -8.77 -0.33 -0.71
CA SER A 45 -10.21 -0.07 -0.90
C SER A 45 -10.46 0.33 -2.35
N ARG A 46 -11.39 -0.35 -3.01
CA ARG A 46 -11.79 -0.05 -4.39
C ARG A 46 -13.26 0.33 -4.39
N VAL A 47 -13.56 1.56 -4.79
CA VAL A 47 -14.95 1.99 -5.06
C VAL A 47 -15.29 1.60 -6.49
N MET A 48 -16.31 0.76 -6.66
CA MET A 48 -16.74 0.21 -7.95
C MET A 48 -18.15 0.71 -8.29
N LEU A 49 -18.29 1.40 -9.43
CA LEU A 49 -19.60 1.69 -10.01
C LEU A 49 -19.97 0.56 -10.98
N ALA A 50 -21.09 -0.12 -10.72
CA ALA A 50 -21.56 -1.25 -11.52
C ALA A 50 -22.57 -0.80 -12.59
N GLY A 51 -22.35 -1.19 -13.84
CA GLY A 51 -23.31 -1.09 -14.94
C GLY A 51 -24.42 -2.14 -14.82
N ALA A 52 -25.42 -2.06 -15.72
CA ALA A 52 -26.66 -2.84 -15.69
C ALA A 52 -26.50 -4.38 -15.70
N ILE A 53 -25.28 -4.90 -15.90
CA ILE A 53 -24.95 -6.33 -15.93
C ILE A 53 -23.81 -6.71 -14.96
N GLY A 54 -23.48 -5.86 -13.97
CA GLY A 54 -22.42 -6.13 -12.99
C GLY A 54 -20.98 -5.87 -13.50
N GLU A 55 -20.84 -5.22 -14.66
CA GLU A 55 -19.54 -4.73 -15.13
C GLU A 55 -19.14 -3.46 -14.39
N VAL A 56 -17.85 -3.33 -14.06
CA VAL A 56 -17.30 -2.09 -13.54
C VAL A 56 -17.23 -1.07 -14.67
N THR A 57 -18.04 -0.02 -14.62
CA THR A 57 -18.07 1.02 -15.65
C THR A 57 -17.04 2.12 -15.40
N SER A 58 -16.68 2.32 -14.14
CA SER A 58 -15.68 3.28 -13.70
C SER A 58 -15.19 2.90 -12.30
N PHE A 59 -13.94 3.27 -12.01
CA PHE A 59 -13.36 3.11 -10.68
C PHE A 59 -12.39 4.28 -10.42
N SER A 60 -12.30 4.67 -9.17
CA SER A 60 -11.24 5.55 -8.66
C SER A 60 -10.56 4.85 -7.49
N LYS A 61 -9.23 4.89 -7.46
CA LYS A 61 -8.43 4.37 -6.35
C LYS A 61 -8.19 5.51 -5.36
N ILE A 62 -8.39 5.25 -4.09
CA ILE A 62 -8.09 6.16 -2.99
C ILE A 62 -7.18 5.42 -2.00
N SER A 63 -5.97 5.93 -1.81
CA SER A 63 -4.98 5.40 -0.86
C SER A 63 -4.11 6.55 -0.34
N ASP A 64 -3.19 6.27 0.57
CA ASP A 64 -2.14 7.20 1.04
C ASP A 64 -1.27 7.81 -0.07
N THR A 65 -1.35 7.25 -1.28
CA THR A 65 -0.48 7.55 -2.43
C THR A 65 -1.27 7.88 -3.71
N VAL A 66 -2.59 7.73 -3.72
CA VAL A 66 -3.45 7.88 -4.92
C VAL A 66 -4.79 8.52 -4.55
N GLY A 67 -5.40 9.25 -5.51
CA GLY A 67 -6.76 9.76 -5.35
C GLY A 67 -6.85 11.07 -4.58
N ASN A 68 -5.75 11.83 -4.50
CA ASN A 68 -5.64 13.10 -3.76
C ASN A 68 -5.98 12.97 -2.26
N PHE A 69 -5.91 11.76 -1.71
CA PHE A 69 -6.08 11.55 -0.29
C PHE A 69 -4.78 11.82 0.44
N THR A 70 -4.85 12.74 1.41
CA THR A 70 -3.69 13.22 2.18
C THR A 70 -3.71 12.73 3.63
N GLY A 71 -4.64 11.83 3.97
CA GLY A 71 -4.66 11.18 5.28
C GLY A 71 -3.51 10.18 5.41
N THR A 72 -2.95 10.09 6.62
CA THR A 72 -1.96 9.07 6.95
C THR A 72 -2.68 7.73 7.14
N LEU A 73 -2.20 6.69 6.45
CA LEU A 73 -2.63 5.31 6.62
C LEU A 73 -1.41 4.44 6.79
N ASP A 74 -1.45 3.55 7.77
CA ASP A 74 -0.51 2.46 7.91
C ASP A 74 -1.03 1.19 7.23
N SER A 75 -0.09 0.31 6.87
CA SER A 75 -0.38 -0.97 6.18
C SER A 75 -1.26 -1.95 6.97
N THR A 76 -1.61 -1.61 8.21
CA THR A 76 -2.48 -2.40 9.08
C THR A 76 -3.82 -1.75 9.39
N ASP A 77 -4.09 -0.52 8.96
CA ASP A 77 -5.30 0.21 9.34
C ASP A 77 -6.60 -0.38 8.77
N HIS A 78 -6.46 -1.19 7.73
CA HIS A 78 -7.55 -1.76 6.95
C HIS A 78 -8.52 -0.69 6.45
N PHE A 79 -7.95 0.39 5.90
CA PHE A 79 -8.73 1.41 5.22
C PHE A 79 -9.62 0.78 4.14
N GLY A 80 -10.89 1.19 4.16
CA GLY A 80 -12.01 0.67 3.38
C GLY A 80 -12.33 -0.80 3.56
N THR A 81 -12.14 -1.30 4.78
CA THR A 81 -12.82 -2.51 5.24
C THR A 81 -14.34 -2.41 5.12
N SER A 82 -14.88 -1.20 5.26
CA SER A 82 -16.29 -0.88 5.08
C SER A 82 -16.40 0.48 4.39
N VAL A 83 -17.42 0.63 3.54
CA VAL A 83 -17.70 1.86 2.80
C VAL A 83 -19.20 2.04 2.74
N THR A 84 -19.69 3.26 3.00
CA THR A 84 -21.08 3.62 2.74
C THR A 84 -21.17 4.99 2.07
N ASN A 85 -22.21 5.18 1.26
CA ASN A 85 -22.53 6.46 0.64
C ASN A 85 -23.23 7.34 1.68
N LEU A 86 -22.84 8.62 1.81
CA LEU A 86 -23.43 9.57 2.76
C LEU A 86 -24.41 10.57 2.10
N GLY A 87 -24.61 10.46 0.79
CA GLY A 87 -25.23 11.52 -0.02
C GLY A 87 -24.26 12.65 -0.28
N ASP A 88 -24.78 13.78 -0.73
CA ASP A 88 -24.02 15.02 -0.93
C ASP A 88 -24.04 15.84 0.38
N LEU A 89 -22.93 15.83 1.12
CA LEU A 89 -22.84 16.48 2.42
C LEU A 89 -22.48 17.96 2.33
N ASP A 90 -21.81 18.38 1.25
CA ASP A 90 -21.33 19.76 1.08
C ASP A 90 -22.15 20.59 0.06
N GLY A 91 -23.13 19.96 -0.58
CA GLY A 91 -24.11 20.60 -1.47
C GLY A 91 -23.59 20.88 -2.87
N ASP A 92 -22.55 20.17 -3.32
CA ASP A 92 -21.92 20.39 -4.63
C ASP A 92 -22.46 19.49 -5.76
N GLY A 93 -23.40 18.60 -5.44
CA GLY A 93 -24.04 17.67 -6.36
C GLY A 93 -23.27 16.35 -6.55
N ILE A 94 -22.17 16.13 -5.83
CA ILE A 94 -21.40 14.88 -5.83
C ILE A 94 -21.69 14.11 -4.55
N ALA A 95 -21.80 12.78 -4.65
CA ALA A 95 -22.02 11.94 -3.48
C ALA A 95 -20.71 11.67 -2.74
N ASP A 96 -20.75 11.80 -1.42
CA ASP A 96 -19.65 11.61 -0.49
C ASP A 96 -19.67 10.23 0.17
N LEU A 97 -18.56 9.87 0.80
CA LEU A 97 -18.35 8.53 1.36
C LEU A 97 -17.93 8.58 2.83
N ALA A 98 -18.38 7.60 3.62
CA ALA A 98 -17.72 7.20 4.86
C ALA A 98 -16.95 5.89 4.61
N VAL A 99 -15.71 5.84 5.06
CA VAL A 99 -14.79 4.72 4.87
C VAL A 99 -14.23 4.30 6.22
N GLY A 100 -14.37 3.03 6.57
CA GLY A 100 -13.85 2.47 7.82
C GLY A 100 -12.39 2.05 7.71
N ALA A 101 -11.64 2.24 8.79
CA ALA A 101 -10.27 1.77 8.98
C ALA A 101 -10.19 1.06 10.34
N GLN A 102 -10.71 -0.17 10.40
CA GLN A 102 -11.02 -0.87 11.65
C GLN A 102 -9.82 -1.25 12.52
N TYR A 103 -8.60 -1.07 12.04
CA TYR A 103 -7.39 -1.41 12.79
C TYR A 103 -6.45 -0.22 12.93
N ASP A 104 -6.90 0.97 12.56
CA ASP A 104 -6.23 2.23 12.88
C ASP A 104 -5.94 2.28 14.38
N ASP A 105 -4.72 2.65 14.74
CA ASP A 105 -4.21 2.64 16.10
C ASP A 105 -4.15 4.03 16.77
N ASP A 106 -4.82 5.01 16.16
CA ASP A 106 -4.94 6.35 16.72
C ASP A 106 -5.68 6.33 18.06
N GLY A 107 -4.96 6.72 19.12
CA GLY A 107 -5.39 6.66 20.52
C GLY A 107 -5.04 5.35 21.23
N GLY A 108 -4.75 4.25 20.52
CA GLY A 108 -4.37 2.96 21.09
C GLY A 108 -4.56 1.78 20.14
N GLY A 109 -4.18 0.57 20.57
CA GLY A 109 -4.05 -0.57 19.67
C GLY A 109 -5.37 -1.02 19.03
N ALA A 110 -5.47 -0.93 17.69
CA ALA A 110 -6.61 -1.41 16.91
C ALA A 110 -7.97 -0.86 17.40
N ARG A 111 -7.98 0.42 17.80
CA ARG A 111 -9.20 1.13 18.20
C ARG A 111 -10.11 1.40 17.01
N GLY A 112 -9.52 1.60 15.84
CA GLY A 112 -10.20 1.83 14.58
C GLY A 112 -10.62 3.29 14.39
N ALA A 113 -10.93 3.63 13.15
CA ALA A 113 -11.34 4.96 12.73
C ALA A 113 -12.37 4.92 11.59
N ILE A 114 -13.06 6.04 11.39
CA ILE A 114 -13.87 6.33 10.20
C ILE A 114 -13.30 7.57 9.52
N TYR A 115 -13.24 7.55 8.20
CA TYR A 115 -12.90 8.69 7.37
C TYR A 115 -14.13 9.12 6.58
N VAL A 116 -14.56 10.36 6.77
CA VAL A 116 -15.54 11.00 5.89
C VAL A 116 -14.77 11.66 4.75
N LEU A 117 -15.11 11.31 3.51
CA LEU A 117 -14.46 11.79 2.30
C LEU A 117 -15.46 12.61 1.50
N LEU A 118 -15.17 13.90 1.34
CA LEU A 118 -15.84 14.73 0.35
C LEU A 118 -15.16 14.51 -1.00
N LEU A 119 -15.94 14.23 -2.05
CA LEU A 119 -15.38 13.82 -3.35
C LEU A 119 -15.46 14.93 -4.41
N ASN A 120 -14.53 14.89 -5.35
CA ASN A 120 -14.63 15.61 -6.61
C ASN A 120 -15.43 14.78 -7.64
N ALA A 121 -15.91 15.42 -8.69
CA ALA A 121 -16.63 14.75 -9.78
C ALA A 121 -15.82 13.66 -10.52
N ASP A 122 -14.48 13.68 -10.42
CA ASP A 122 -13.59 12.64 -10.98
C ASP A 122 -13.35 11.46 -10.02
N GLY A 123 -13.99 11.47 -8.84
CA GLY A 123 -13.87 10.45 -7.80
C GLY A 123 -12.59 10.55 -6.97
N THR A 124 -11.81 11.63 -7.10
CA THR A 124 -10.72 11.95 -6.16
C THR A 124 -11.24 12.63 -4.91
N VAL A 125 -10.45 12.62 -3.83
CA VAL A 125 -10.81 13.26 -2.56
C VAL A 125 -10.63 14.77 -2.68
N LYS A 126 -11.70 15.52 -2.42
CA LYS A 126 -11.71 16.98 -2.29
C LYS A 126 -11.23 17.41 -0.91
N SER A 127 -11.76 16.76 0.13
CA SER A 127 -11.30 16.90 1.52
C SER A 127 -11.70 15.68 2.33
N HIS A 128 -11.12 15.50 3.52
CA HIS A 128 -11.46 14.39 4.40
C HIS A 128 -11.46 14.80 5.87
N GLN A 129 -12.23 14.09 6.68
CA GLN A 129 -12.24 14.20 8.13
C GLN A 129 -12.07 12.80 8.73
N LYS A 130 -11.04 12.61 9.55
CA LYS A 130 -10.88 11.42 10.40
C LYS A 130 -11.73 11.56 11.66
N ILE A 131 -12.39 10.48 12.04
CA ILE A 131 -13.12 10.30 13.29
C ILE A 131 -12.53 9.07 13.96
N SER A 132 -11.88 9.27 15.10
CA SER A 132 -11.16 8.25 15.87
C SER A 132 -11.30 8.56 17.36
N ASP A 133 -10.55 7.86 18.20
CA ASP A 133 -10.48 8.16 19.63
C ASP A 133 -9.89 9.56 19.91
N THR A 134 -9.01 10.06 19.03
CA THR A 134 -8.32 11.35 19.24
C THR A 134 -8.71 12.44 18.24
N ALA A 135 -9.49 12.11 17.20
CA ALA A 135 -9.87 13.04 16.13
C ALA A 135 -11.39 13.04 15.84
N GLY A 136 -11.87 14.13 15.24
CA GLY A 136 -13.26 14.22 14.76
C GLY A 136 -14.32 14.43 15.84
N GLY A 137 -13.93 14.69 17.09
CA GLY A 137 -14.86 15.05 18.16
C GLY A 137 -15.75 13.91 18.65
N PHE A 138 -15.37 12.65 18.39
CA PHE A 138 -16.04 11.50 18.97
C PHE A 138 -15.78 11.47 20.47
N THR A 139 -16.84 11.53 21.28
CA THR A 139 -16.73 11.69 22.74
C THR A 139 -16.92 10.38 23.51
N ALA A 140 -17.36 9.32 22.82
CA ALA A 140 -17.43 8.01 23.43
C ALA A 140 -16.02 7.41 23.52
N SER A 141 -15.77 6.67 24.60
CA SER A 141 -14.51 5.96 24.78
C SER A 141 -14.39 4.87 23.72
N ILE A 142 -13.27 4.85 22.99
CA ILE A 142 -12.86 3.72 22.17
C ILE A 142 -11.68 3.07 22.87
N VAL A 143 -11.77 1.76 23.15
CA VAL A 143 -10.71 1.01 23.81
C VAL A 143 -10.04 0.04 22.83
N ASP A 144 -8.87 -0.45 23.23
CA ASP A 144 -8.05 -1.32 22.38
C ASP A 144 -8.85 -2.55 21.91
N GLY A 145 -8.89 -2.74 20.59
CA GLY A 145 -9.60 -3.85 19.95
C GLY A 145 -11.08 -3.62 19.65
N ASP A 146 -11.64 -2.43 19.92
CA ASP A 146 -13.03 -2.08 19.56
C ASP A 146 -13.29 -2.11 18.06
N ARG A 147 -12.25 -1.85 17.25
CA ARG A 147 -12.29 -1.90 15.79
C ARG A 147 -13.37 -1.00 15.18
N PHE A 148 -13.49 0.22 15.71
CA PHE A 148 -14.40 1.23 15.21
C PHE A 148 -14.26 1.40 13.69
N GLY A 149 -15.39 1.49 12.99
CA GLY A 149 -15.41 1.49 11.52
C GLY A 149 -15.35 0.10 10.85
N SER A 150 -15.45 -1.02 11.59
CA SER A 150 -15.51 -2.36 10.99
C SER A 150 -16.74 -2.61 10.12
N SER A 151 -17.83 -1.87 10.34
CA SER A 151 -19.05 -1.96 9.53
C SER A 151 -19.70 -0.59 9.45
N LEU A 152 -20.03 -0.18 8.23
CA LEU A 152 -20.77 1.04 7.94
C LEU A 152 -21.96 0.65 7.06
N THR A 153 -23.12 1.21 7.37
CA THR A 153 -24.34 1.05 6.59
C THR A 153 -25.06 2.39 6.56
N ASN A 154 -25.71 2.70 5.44
CA ASN A 154 -26.67 3.79 5.30
C ASN A 154 -28.03 3.18 5.00
#